data_AF-A0ABC9W8S3-F1
#
_entry.id   AF-A0ABC9W8S3-F1
#
_cell.length_a   1.000
_cell.length_b   1.000
_cell.length_c   1.000
_cell.angle_alpha   90.00
_cell.angle_beta   90.00
_cell.angle_gamma   90.00
#
_symmetry.space_group_name_H-M   'P 1'
#
loop_
_entity.id
_entity.type
_entity.pdbx_description
1 polymer ?
#
loop_
_entity_poly.entity_id
_entity_poly.type
_entity_poly.pdbx_seq_one_letter_code
_entity_poly.pdbx_strand_id
1 'polypeptide(L)'
;MASRKEGSGAAGSGFGASKGKGKAAATGDSAVKQVQIDGLVVLKIIKHYQEEGQGNEVVQGVLLGLVVDDRLEITNCFPFPQHTEDDADFDEVQYQMEMMRSLRHVNIDHLHVGWYQSTYYGSFVTRALLDSQFSYQHAIEESVVLIYDPIKTAQGSLSLKAYRLTPKLMEVCKEKDFSPEALKKANIAYENMFEEVPIVIKNSYLINVMLWELEKKSAVADRHELLSLASR
;
A
#
# COMPACT_ATOMS: atom_id res chain seq x y z
N MET A 1 8.92 -63.92 -43.29
CA MET A 1 7.77 -64.67 -43.85
C MET A 1 6.51 -64.15 -43.17
N ALA A 2 5.78 -63.31 -43.91
CA ALA A 2 4.38 -63.52 -44.31
C ALA A 2 3.39 -63.04 -43.21
N SER A 3 3.04 -61.75 -43.18
CA SER A 3 1.95 -61.13 -43.96
C SER A 3 0.65 -61.92 -43.94
N ARG A 4 -0.38 -61.38 -43.28
CA ARG A 4 -1.68 -61.25 -43.92
C ARG A 4 -2.38 -59.96 -43.49
N LYS A 5 -2.53 -59.13 -44.51
CA LYS A 5 -3.22 -57.84 -44.61
C LYS A 5 -4.56 -58.14 -45.28
N GLU A 6 -5.58 -57.34 -44.99
CA GLU A 6 -6.71 -56.92 -45.86
C GLU A 6 -7.73 -56.26 -44.90
N GLY A 7 -7.95 -54.95 -44.92
CA GLY A 7 -8.50 -54.12 -46.02
C GLY A 7 -10.02 -53.95 -45.74
N SER A 8 -10.73 -52.85 -45.97
CA SER A 8 -10.53 -51.53 -46.57
C SER A 8 -11.90 -50.80 -46.42
N GLY A 9 -11.91 -49.47 -46.45
CA GLY A 9 -13.11 -48.62 -46.67
C GLY A 9 -13.40 -47.68 -45.49
N ALA A 10 -13.03 -46.39 -45.44
CA ALA A 10 -13.13 -45.22 -46.34
C ALA A 10 -14.31 -44.29 -45.99
N ALA A 11 -14.00 -42.98 -46.08
CA ALA A 11 -14.83 -41.77 -45.88
C ALA A 11 -15.10 -41.38 -44.41
N GLY A 12 -14.86 -40.14 -43.94
CA GLY A 12 -14.51 -38.88 -44.59
C GLY A 12 -15.10 -37.72 -43.76
N SER A 13 -14.42 -36.57 -43.77
CA SER A 13 -14.77 -35.29 -43.10
C SER A 13 -14.56 -35.23 -41.58
N GLY A 14 -14.00 -34.19 -40.96
CA GLY A 14 -13.53 -32.89 -41.43
C GLY A 14 -13.31 -32.01 -40.18
N PHE A 15 -12.27 -31.19 -40.23
CA PHE A 15 -12.11 -29.90 -39.53
C PHE A 15 -12.33 -29.78 -38.01
N GLY A 16 -11.32 -29.21 -37.33
CA GLY A 16 -11.57 -28.36 -36.17
C GLY A 16 -10.53 -28.44 -35.07
N ALA A 17 -9.36 -27.86 -35.30
CA ALA A 17 -8.46 -27.50 -34.22
C ALA A 17 -9.12 -26.43 -33.33
N SER A 18 -9.33 -26.74 -32.05
CA SER A 18 -9.53 -25.70 -31.03
C SER A 18 -8.52 -25.88 -29.90
N LYS A 19 -7.51 -25.00 -29.94
CA LYS A 19 -6.60 -24.69 -28.83
C LYS A 19 -7.42 -24.41 -27.55
N GLY A 20 -7.47 -25.36 -26.64
CA GLY A 20 -7.76 -25.10 -25.24
C GLY A 20 -6.50 -24.55 -24.58
N LYS A 21 -6.36 -23.22 -24.53
CA LYS A 21 -5.39 -22.54 -23.67
C LYS A 21 -5.71 -22.90 -22.21
N GLY A 22 -5.04 -23.92 -21.67
CA GLY A 22 -4.87 -24.05 -20.23
C GLY A 22 -4.11 -22.83 -19.76
N LYS A 23 -4.80 -21.88 -19.13
CA LYS A 23 -4.20 -20.78 -18.37
C LYS A 23 -3.21 -21.42 -17.40
N ALA A 24 -1.93 -21.14 -17.59
CA ALA A 24 -0.95 -21.31 -16.54
C ALA A 24 -1.48 -20.55 -15.33
N ALA A 25 -1.78 -21.27 -14.25
CA ALA A 25 -2.00 -20.69 -12.96
C ALA A 25 -0.72 -19.95 -12.60
N ALA A 26 -0.80 -18.61 -12.58
CA ALA A 26 0.26 -17.78 -12.07
C ALA A 26 0.46 -18.17 -10.61
N THR A 27 1.60 -18.82 -10.36
CA THR A 27 2.13 -19.05 -9.02
C THR A 27 2.49 -17.70 -8.40
N GLY A 28 1.83 -17.37 -7.29
CA GLY A 28 2.21 -16.25 -6.41
C GLY A 28 1.19 -15.12 -6.24
N ASP A 29 -0.11 -15.41 -6.12
CA ASP A 29 -1.14 -14.40 -5.80
C ASP A 29 -1.46 -14.34 -4.29
N SER A 30 -0.41 -14.38 -3.45
CA SER A 30 -0.49 -14.05 -2.02
C SER A 30 -0.54 -12.53 -1.82
N ALA A 31 -1.27 -11.85 -2.68
CA ALA A 31 -1.29 -10.41 -2.72
C ALA A 31 -2.50 -9.89 -1.97
N VAL A 32 -2.26 -9.00 -1.00
CA VAL A 32 -3.29 -8.14 -0.42
C VAL A 32 -3.98 -7.42 -1.58
N LYS A 33 -5.23 -7.79 -1.88
CA LYS A 33 -6.00 -7.23 -3.01
C LYS A 33 -6.66 -5.92 -2.65
N GLN A 34 -6.80 -5.66 -1.35
CA GLN A 34 -7.50 -4.51 -0.83
C GLN A 34 -6.94 -4.09 0.52
N VAL A 35 -6.71 -2.79 0.66
CA VAL A 35 -6.35 -2.19 1.95
C VAL A 35 -7.61 -1.57 2.54
N GLN A 36 -7.97 -2.01 3.73
CA GLN A 36 -9.07 -1.46 4.49
C GLN A 36 -8.52 -0.62 5.62
N ILE A 37 -8.97 0.63 5.72
CA ILE A 37 -8.44 1.59 6.69
C ILE A 37 -9.58 2.05 7.60
N ASP A 38 -9.33 2.07 8.90
CA ASP A 38 -10.25 2.69 9.85
C ASP A 38 -10.17 4.22 9.77
N GLY A 39 -11.30 4.91 9.92
CA GLY A 39 -11.37 6.38 9.85
C GLY A 39 -10.45 7.07 10.87
N LEU A 40 -10.19 6.41 12.00
CA LEU A 40 -9.26 6.89 13.04
C LEU A 40 -7.83 7.06 12.50
N VAL A 41 -7.35 6.14 11.66
CA VAL A 41 -6.00 6.17 11.09
C VAL A 41 -5.84 7.39 10.18
N VAL A 42 -6.85 7.63 9.33
CA VAL A 42 -6.86 8.78 8.43
C VAL A 42 -6.81 10.10 9.22
N LEU A 43 -7.64 10.22 10.27
CA LEU A 43 -7.65 11.40 11.13
C LEU A 43 -6.31 11.62 11.84
N LYS A 44 -5.65 10.56 12.30
CA LYS A 44 -4.32 10.65 12.92
C LYS A 44 -3.26 11.12 11.93
N ILE A 45 -3.27 10.62 10.70
CA ILE A 45 -2.34 11.05 9.65
C ILE A 45 -2.54 12.53 9.33
N ILE A 46 -3.79 12.98 9.18
CA ILE A 46 -4.12 14.39 8.93
C ILE A 46 -3.65 15.26 10.10
N LYS A 47 -3.97 14.85 11.33
CA LYS A 47 -3.56 15.58 12.54
C LYS A 47 -2.03 15.69 12.64
N HIS A 48 -1.32 14.58 12.39
CA HIS A 48 0.13 14.56 12.40
C HIS A 48 0.73 15.55 11.40
N TYR A 49 0.21 15.58 10.18
CA TYR A 49 0.64 16.58 9.20
C TYR A 49 0.31 18.01 9.64
N GLN A 50 -0.83 18.23 10.28
CA GLN A 50 -1.21 19.57 10.75
C GLN A 50 -0.34 20.09 11.90
N GLU A 51 0.14 19.19 12.77
CA GLU A 51 1.00 19.51 13.92
C GLU A 51 2.47 19.64 13.52
N GLU A 52 3.01 18.72 12.71
CA GLU A 52 4.44 18.63 12.38
C GLU A 52 4.78 19.01 10.93
N GLY A 53 3.82 18.94 10.01
CA GLY A 53 4.03 19.16 8.56
C GLY A 53 4.01 20.61 8.10
N GLN A 54 3.95 21.59 9.01
CA GLN A 54 3.95 23.02 8.68
C GLN A 54 5.31 23.52 8.14
N GLY A 55 6.38 22.72 8.34
CA GLY A 55 7.76 23.08 7.98
C GLY A 55 8.25 22.62 6.59
N ASN A 56 7.37 22.24 5.66
CA ASN A 56 7.77 21.63 4.38
C ASN A 56 8.52 20.29 4.54
N GLU A 57 8.47 19.72 5.76
CA GLU A 57 9.11 18.47 6.13
C GLU A 57 8.17 17.30 5.92
N VAL A 58 8.77 16.15 5.61
CA VAL A 58 8.03 14.92 5.36
C VAL A 58 7.75 14.25 6.69
N VAL A 59 6.48 14.15 7.05
CA VAL A 59 6.04 13.37 8.20
C VAL A 59 5.93 11.90 7.83
N GLN A 60 6.39 11.03 8.72
CA GLN A 60 6.37 9.58 8.54
C GLN A 60 5.88 8.89 9.81
N GLY A 61 5.37 7.67 9.67
CA GLY A 61 4.92 6.88 10.81
C GLY A 61 4.60 5.46 10.41
N VAL A 62 4.39 4.58 11.39
CA VAL A 62 4.07 3.18 11.13
C VAL A 62 2.57 2.93 11.13
N LEU A 63 2.19 1.90 10.39
CA LEU A 63 0.84 1.39 10.26
C LEU A 63 0.76 0.05 10.98
N LEU A 64 -0.31 -0.08 11.76
CA LEU A 64 -0.62 -1.25 12.55
C LEU A 64 -1.94 -1.83 12.08
N GLY A 65 -1.97 -3.15 12.00
CA GLY A 65 -3.13 -3.82 11.44
C GLY A 65 -3.01 -5.32 11.44
N LEU A 66 -4.03 -5.97 10.92
CA LEU A 66 -4.10 -7.42 10.77
C LEU A 66 -4.38 -7.73 9.31
N VAL A 67 -3.76 -8.80 8.81
CA VAL A 67 -4.13 -9.38 7.52
C VAL A 67 -5.24 -10.40 7.76
N VAL A 68 -6.38 -10.20 7.10
CA VAL A 68 -7.54 -11.09 7.14
C VAL A 68 -7.82 -11.53 5.71
N ASP A 69 -7.52 -12.80 5.43
CA ASP A 69 -7.64 -13.41 4.10
C ASP A 69 -6.87 -12.58 3.03
N ASP A 70 -7.60 -12.00 2.07
CA ASP A 70 -7.06 -11.20 0.98
C ASP A 70 -7.06 -9.67 1.28
N ARG A 71 -7.36 -9.28 2.52
CA ARG A 71 -7.56 -7.87 2.93
C ARG A 71 -6.62 -7.48 4.05
N LEU A 72 -5.95 -6.35 3.90
CA LEU A 72 -5.15 -5.76 4.96
C LEU A 72 -6.01 -4.76 5.73
N GLU A 73 -6.36 -5.07 6.98
CA GLU A 73 -7.10 -4.17 7.87
C GLU A 73 -6.12 -3.34 8.70
N ILE A 74 -6.01 -2.06 8.38
CA ILE A 74 -5.23 -1.08 9.15
C ILE A 74 -6.14 -0.46 10.20
N THR A 75 -5.89 -0.83 11.46
CA THR A 75 -6.70 -0.42 12.61
C THR A 75 -6.11 0.79 13.31
N ASN A 76 -4.79 0.93 13.31
CA ASN A 76 -4.12 2.01 14.04
C ASN A 76 -2.84 2.48 13.35
N CYS A 77 -2.36 3.66 13.71
CA CYS A 77 -1.07 4.18 13.33
C CYS A 77 -0.49 5.02 14.46
N PHE A 78 0.84 5.13 14.47
CA PHE A 78 1.53 6.12 15.30
C PHE A 78 2.61 6.84 14.49
N PRO A 79 2.74 8.15 14.70
CA PRO A 79 3.76 8.96 14.05
C PRO A 79 5.15 8.64 14.58
N PHE A 80 6.16 8.76 13.73
CA PHE A 80 7.52 8.96 14.18
C PHE A 80 7.74 10.45 14.38
N PRO A 81 8.28 10.87 15.54
CA PRO A 81 8.74 12.25 15.73
C PRO A 81 9.76 12.62 14.66
N GLN A 82 9.75 13.88 14.22
CA GLN A 82 10.80 14.40 13.34
C GLN A 82 12.18 14.34 14.02
N HIS A 83 13.18 13.91 13.26
CA HIS A 83 14.58 14.03 13.65
C HIS A 83 15.03 15.48 13.40
N THR A 84 15.02 16.30 14.45
CA THR A 84 15.83 17.51 14.48
C THR A 84 17.31 17.12 14.53
N GLU A 85 18.16 17.76 13.73
CA GLU A 85 19.59 17.46 13.61
C GLU A 85 20.38 17.52 14.94
N ASP A 86 19.77 18.01 16.03
CA ASP A 86 20.31 18.03 17.39
C ASP A 86 20.07 16.73 18.21
N ASP A 87 19.27 15.77 17.72
CA ASP A 87 18.93 14.53 18.42
C ASP A 87 19.69 13.31 17.87
N ALA A 88 21.02 13.37 17.90
CA ALA A 88 21.89 12.26 17.47
C ALA A 88 21.73 10.97 18.30
N ASP A 89 21.00 11.03 19.42
CA ASP A 89 20.72 9.92 20.34
C ASP A 89 19.26 9.40 20.26
N PHE A 90 18.44 9.88 19.32
CA PHE A 90 17.08 9.36 19.18
C PHE A 90 17.09 7.95 18.58
N ASP A 91 17.01 6.95 19.46
CA ASP A 91 16.89 5.56 19.07
C ASP A 91 15.45 5.28 18.61
N GLU A 92 15.23 5.43 17.30
CA GLU A 92 13.96 5.09 16.62
C GLU A 92 13.46 3.69 17.01
N VAL A 93 14.38 2.74 17.20
CA VAL A 93 14.06 1.36 17.56
C VAL A 93 13.54 1.29 18.98
N GLN A 94 14.16 2.01 19.92
CA GLN A 94 13.68 2.09 21.30
C GLN A 94 12.29 2.72 21.37
N TYR A 95 12.06 3.83 20.66
CA TYR A 95 10.76 4.48 20.58
C TYR A 95 9.69 3.52 20.03
N GLN A 96 10.01 2.82 18.94
CA GLN A 96 9.11 1.84 18.35
C GLN A 96 8.81 0.71 19.34
N MET A 97 9.80 0.18 20.04
CA MET A 97 9.62 -0.89 21.03
C MET A 97 8.75 -0.44 22.21
N GLU A 98 8.96 0.78 22.72
CA GLU A 98 8.17 1.34 23.81
C GLU A 98 6.72 1.60 23.39
N MET A 99 6.53 2.14 22.18
CA MET A 99 5.19 2.37 21.62
C MET A 99 4.44 1.05 21.40
N MET A 100 5.11 0.02 20.87
CA MET A 100 4.55 -1.33 20.70
C MET A 100 4.23 -1.99 22.04
N ARG A 101 5.04 -1.72 23.09
CA ARG A 101 4.75 -2.16 24.44
C ARG A 101 3.51 -1.45 24.99
N SER A 102 3.39 -0.14 24.81
CA SER A 102 2.24 0.65 25.26
C SER A 102 0.94 0.20 24.60
N LEU A 103 0.97 -0.04 23.28
CA LEU A 103 -0.18 -0.52 22.51
C LEU A 103 -0.63 -1.92 22.95
N ARG A 104 0.31 -2.80 23.32
CA ARG A 104 0.00 -4.10 23.92
C ARG A 104 -0.77 -3.99 25.24
N HIS A 105 -0.48 -3.00 26.08
CA HIS A 105 -1.20 -2.83 27.35
C HIS A 105 -2.65 -2.36 27.13
N VAL A 106 -2.93 -1.69 26.01
CA VAL A 106 -4.27 -1.19 25.65
C VAL A 106 -5.07 -2.23 24.84
N ASN A 107 -4.54 -3.46 24.67
CA ASN A 107 -5.12 -4.51 23.84
C ASN A 107 -5.40 -4.05 22.39
N ILE A 108 -4.54 -3.19 21.85
CA ILE A 108 -4.58 -2.81 20.44
C ILE A 108 -3.63 -3.70 19.67
N ASP A 109 -4.01 -4.07 18.45
CA ASP A 109 -3.16 -4.82 17.54
C ASP A 109 -1.84 -4.06 17.31
N HIS A 110 -0.73 -4.76 17.51
CA HIS A 110 0.63 -4.24 17.42
C HIS A 110 1.40 -4.95 16.31
N LEU A 111 0.68 -5.46 15.31
CA LEU A 111 1.29 -6.07 14.14
C LEU A 111 1.65 -4.95 13.16
N HIS A 112 2.94 -4.85 12.87
CA HIS A 112 3.45 -3.88 11.90
C HIS A 112 3.07 -4.35 10.50
N VAL A 113 2.34 -3.54 9.73
CA VAL A 113 1.85 -3.93 8.40
C VAL A 113 2.30 -2.98 7.29
N GLY A 114 3.07 -1.97 7.64
CA GLY A 114 3.55 -0.98 6.71
C GLY A 114 3.79 0.35 7.40
N TRP A 115 3.98 1.38 6.59
CA TRP A 115 4.25 2.73 7.08
C TRP A 115 3.60 3.75 6.15
N TYR A 116 3.38 4.94 6.67
CA TYR A 116 2.85 6.06 5.91
C TYR A 116 3.87 7.18 5.83
N GLN A 117 3.79 7.93 4.74
CA GLN A 117 4.63 9.08 4.47
C GLN A 117 3.80 10.18 3.82
N SER A 118 3.96 11.41 4.29
CA SER A 118 3.43 12.56 3.57
C SER A 118 4.34 12.91 2.39
N THR A 119 3.76 13.28 1.25
CA THR A 119 4.54 13.78 0.12
C THR A 119 4.16 15.22 -0.20
N TYR A 120 5.10 15.98 -0.75
CA TYR A 120 4.86 17.31 -1.27
C TYR A 120 4.85 17.25 -2.82
N TYR A 121 3.82 17.81 -3.44
CA TYR A 121 3.65 17.87 -4.91
C TYR A 121 3.74 16.53 -5.66
N GLY A 122 3.46 15.40 -5.01
CA GLY A 122 3.50 14.08 -5.65
C GLY A 122 4.91 13.60 -6.02
N SER A 123 5.97 14.23 -5.51
CA SER A 123 7.33 13.70 -5.57
C SER A 123 7.53 12.72 -4.42
N PHE A 124 7.03 11.49 -4.59
CA PHE A 124 7.08 10.48 -3.53
C PHE A 124 8.12 9.37 -3.77
N VAL A 125 8.57 9.14 -5.01
CA VAL A 125 9.52 8.06 -5.31
C VAL A 125 10.95 8.51 -5.04
N THR A 126 11.38 8.43 -3.79
CA THR A 126 12.78 8.65 -3.39
C THR A 126 13.51 7.31 -3.25
N ARG A 127 14.83 7.29 -3.51
CA ARG A 127 15.65 6.09 -3.29
C ARG A 127 15.57 5.57 -1.85
N ALA A 128 15.58 6.49 -0.87
CA ALA A 128 15.41 6.14 0.54
C ALA A 128 14.06 5.44 0.83
N LEU A 129 12.97 5.88 0.16
CA LEU A 129 11.67 5.21 0.26
C LEU A 129 11.75 3.79 -0.29
N LEU A 130 12.38 3.61 -1.46
CA LEU A 130 12.54 2.30 -2.07
C LEU A 130 13.35 1.35 -1.17
N ASP A 131 14.48 1.82 -0.62
CA ASP A 131 15.34 1.04 0.27
C ASP A 131 14.60 0.67 1.57
N SER A 132 13.84 1.61 2.14
CA SER A 132 13.02 1.38 3.33
C SER A 132 11.90 0.38 3.06
N GLN A 133 11.18 0.55 1.94
CA GLN A 133 10.11 -0.35 1.55
C GLN A 133 10.63 -1.75 1.26
N PHE A 134 11.80 -1.87 0.63
CA PHE A 134 12.46 -3.15 0.41
C PHE A 134 12.78 -3.85 1.74
N SER A 135 13.32 -3.12 2.72
CA SER A 135 13.59 -3.66 4.06
C SER A 135 12.33 -4.16 4.75
N TYR A 136 11.26 -3.34 4.76
CA TYR A 136 9.99 -3.72 5.38
C TYR A 136 9.32 -4.89 4.66
N GLN A 137 9.36 -4.92 3.34
CA GLN A 137 8.75 -6.00 2.57
C GLN A 137 9.58 -7.30 2.60
N HIS A 138 10.88 -7.21 2.91
CA HIS A 138 11.71 -8.36 3.22
C HIS A 138 11.35 -8.97 4.59
N ALA A 139 11.07 -8.12 5.58
CA ALA A 139 10.62 -8.57 6.89
C ALA A 139 9.18 -9.10 6.87
N ILE A 140 8.30 -8.46 6.09
CA ILE A 140 6.85 -8.73 6.04
C ILE A 140 6.37 -8.63 4.59
N GLU A 141 6.00 -9.75 3.98
CA GLU A 141 5.65 -9.83 2.55
C GLU A 141 4.44 -8.94 2.16
N GLU A 142 3.58 -8.66 3.12
CA GLU A 142 2.32 -7.91 2.97
C GLU A 142 2.47 -6.42 3.29
N SER A 143 3.70 -5.91 3.42
CA SER A 143 3.95 -4.49 3.72
C SER A 143 3.42 -3.54 2.65
N VAL A 144 2.71 -2.49 3.08
CA VAL A 144 2.13 -1.45 2.22
C VAL A 144 2.66 -0.06 2.63
N VAL A 145 2.89 0.80 1.63
CA VAL A 145 3.17 2.23 1.85
C VAL A 145 1.90 3.03 1.64
N LEU A 146 1.50 3.83 2.63
CA LEU A 146 0.47 4.84 2.45
C LEU A 146 1.11 6.20 2.18
N ILE A 147 0.74 6.79 1.05
CA ILE A 147 1.21 8.12 0.65
C ILE A 147 0.07 9.09 0.81
N TYR A 148 0.27 10.07 1.67
CA TYR A 148 -0.68 11.14 1.95
C TYR A 148 -0.21 12.44 1.30
N ASP A 149 -1.04 13.03 0.42
CA ASP A 149 -0.76 14.34 -0.18
C ASP A 149 -1.69 15.40 0.46
N PRO A 150 -1.14 16.25 1.34
CA PRO A 150 -1.91 17.26 2.07
C PRO A 150 -2.36 18.41 1.18
N ILE A 151 -1.59 18.77 0.15
CA ILE A 151 -1.93 19.87 -0.76
C ILE A 151 -3.16 19.49 -1.58
N LYS A 152 -3.15 18.29 -2.16
CA LYS A 152 -4.32 17.78 -2.91
C LYS A 152 -5.52 17.55 -1.99
N THR A 153 -5.27 17.15 -0.74
CA THR A 153 -6.34 16.99 0.26
C THR A 153 -6.98 18.32 0.64
N ALA A 154 -6.18 19.39 0.77
CA ALA A 154 -6.68 20.75 1.01
C ALA A 154 -7.48 21.31 -0.19
N GLN A 155 -7.23 20.82 -1.42
CA GLN A 155 -8.04 21.14 -2.59
C GLN A 155 -9.39 20.38 -2.63
N GLY A 156 -9.71 19.61 -1.59
CA GLY A 156 -11.03 19.06 -1.31
C GLY A 156 -11.16 17.56 -1.55
N SER A 157 -10.25 16.91 -2.28
CA SER A 157 -10.26 15.46 -2.47
C SER A 157 -9.21 14.78 -1.60
N LEU A 158 -9.62 13.89 -0.69
CA LEU A 158 -8.68 13.09 0.11
C LEU A 158 -7.77 12.28 -0.81
N SER A 159 -6.50 12.68 -0.87
CA SER A 159 -5.50 12.02 -1.70
C SER A 159 -4.65 11.12 -0.83
N LEU A 160 -5.19 9.92 -0.59
CA LEU A 160 -4.48 8.82 0.05
C LEU A 160 -4.27 7.72 -0.98
N LYS A 161 -3.02 7.33 -1.20
CA LYS A 161 -2.67 6.25 -2.11
C LYS A 161 -1.93 5.15 -1.38
N ALA A 162 -2.34 3.90 -1.60
CA ALA A 162 -1.64 2.74 -1.11
C ALA A 162 -0.80 2.16 -2.25
N TYR A 163 0.51 2.10 -2.04
CA TYR A 163 1.44 1.50 -2.99
C TYR A 163 2.07 0.26 -2.39
N ARG A 164 2.27 -0.74 -3.23
CA ARG A 164 3.03 -1.94 -2.91
C ARG A 164 4.10 -2.17 -3.96
N LEU A 165 5.24 -2.68 -3.54
CA LEU A 165 6.31 -3.07 -4.46
C LEU A 165 6.00 -4.42 -5.09
N THR A 166 6.15 -4.52 -6.41
CA THR A 166 5.99 -5.78 -7.14
C THR A 166 7.05 -6.80 -6.68
N PRO A 167 6.71 -8.07 -6.45
CA PRO A 167 7.66 -9.11 -6.04
C PRO A 167 8.84 -9.27 -7.01
N LYS A 168 8.62 -9.01 -8.31
CA LYS A 168 9.67 -8.99 -9.34
C LYS A 168 10.77 -7.96 -9.05
N LEU A 169 10.40 -6.80 -8.49
CA LEU A 169 11.36 -5.77 -8.14
C LEU A 169 12.09 -6.12 -6.84
N MET A 170 11.43 -6.86 -5.95
CA MET A 170 12.04 -7.38 -4.73
C MET A 170 13.16 -8.38 -5.05
N GLU A 171 12.98 -9.25 -6.04
CA GLU A 171 14.03 -10.19 -6.47
C GLU A 171 15.27 -9.45 -7.02
N VAL A 172 15.07 -8.48 -7.91
CA VAL A 172 16.17 -7.65 -8.46
C VAL A 172 16.87 -6.83 -7.38
N CYS A 173 16.11 -6.33 -6.40
CA CYS A 173 16.66 -5.55 -5.29
C CYS A 173 17.40 -6.43 -4.26
N LYS A 174 17.00 -7.71 -4.09
CA LYS A 174 17.75 -8.71 -3.30
C LYS A 174 19.09 -9.03 -3.95
N GLU A 175 19.12 -9.13 -5.28
CA GLU A 175 20.34 -9.40 -6.05
C GLU A 175 21.28 -8.18 -6.10
N LYS A 176 20.81 -6.98 -5.70
CA LYS A 176 21.54 -5.69 -5.79
C LYS A 176 22.05 -5.36 -7.20
N ASP A 177 21.55 -6.05 -8.21
CA ASP A 177 21.96 -5.91 -9.60
C ASP A 177 21.11 -4.84 -10.28
N PHE A 178 21.43 -3.57 -10.04
CA PHE A 178 20.88 -2.43 -10.79
C PHE A 178 21.50 -2.28 -12.20
N SER A 179 21.89 -3.39 -12.82
CA SER A 179 22.42 -3.39 -14.18
C SER A 179 21.28 -3.21 -15.19
N PRO A 180 21.46 -2.40 -16.24
CA PRO A 180 20.46 -2.25 -17.31
C PRO A 180 20.15 -3.58 -18.02
N GLU A 181 21.05 -4.56 -17.93
CA GLU A 181 20.85 -5.91 -18.46
C GLU A 181 19.95 -6.77 -17.55
N ALA A 182 20.05 -6.61 -16.23
CA ALA A 182 19.20 -7.30 -15.26
C ALA A 182 17.76 -6.76 -15.31
N LEU A 183 17.59 -5.44 -15.43
CA LEU A 183 16.27 -4.83 -15.63
C LEU A 183 15.60 -5.27 -16.95
N LYS A 184 16.39 -5.38 -18.04
CA LYS A 184 15.89 -5.89 -19.33
C LYS A 184 15.49 -7.36 -19.25
N LYS A 185 16.24 -8.19 -18.50
CA LYS A 185 15.89 -9.60 -18.27
C LYS A 185 14.64 -9.76 -17.40
N ALA A 186 14.50 -8.91 -16.38
CA ALA A 186 13.35 -8.89 -15.47
C ALA A 186 12.08 -8.25 -16.09
N ASN A 187 12.19 -7.61 -17.26
CA ASN A 187 11.08 -6.96 -17.98
C ASN A 187 10.29 -5.97 -17.08
N ILE A 188 11.02 -5.25 -16.23
CA ILE A 188 10.43 -4.25 -15.32
C ILE A 188 10.24 -2.96 -16.11
N ALA A 189 8.98 -2.63 -16.42
CA ALA A 189 8.57 -1.32 -16.92
C ALA A 189 8.24 -0.39 -15.76
N TYR A 190 8.28 0.94 -15.99
CA TYR A 190 7.90 1.96 -15.00
C TYR A 190 6.48 1.75 -14.45
N GLU A 191 5.59 1.17 -15.25
CA GLU A 191 4.20 0.85 -14.89
C GLU A 191 4.07 -0.28 -13.87
N ASN A 192 5.06 -1.17 -13.81
CA ASN A 192 5.03 -2.38 -12.99
C ASN A 192 5.98 -2.31 -11.79
N MET A 193 6.57 -1.14 -11.50
CA MET A 193 7.43 -0.98 -10.32
C MET A 193 6.59 -0.93 -9.04
N PHE A 194 5.49 -0.17 -9.07
CA PHE A 194 4.56 -0.02 -7.97
C PHE A 194 3.17 -0.42 -8.40
N GLU A 195 2.53 -1.27 -7.60
CA GLU A 195 1.13 -1.62 -7.73
C GLU A 195 0.30 -0.74 -6.80
N GLU A 196 -0.68 -0.02 -7.35
CA GLU A 196 -1.66 0.73 -6.55
C GLU A 196 -2.73 -0.25 -6.02
N VAL A 197 -2.84 -0.35 -4.69
CA VAL A 197 -3.85 -1.19 -4.05
C VAL A 197 -5.06 -0.33 -3.69
N PRO A 198 -6.29 -0.74 -4.05
CA PRO A 198 -7.48 0.05 -3.74
C PRO A 198 -7.70 0.14 -2.24
N ILE A 199 -8.00 1.36 -1.77
CA ILE A 199 -8.28 1.67 -0.37
C ILE A 199 -9.79 1.72 -0.13
N VAL A 200 -10.25 1.06 0.93
CA VAL A 200 -11.63 1.16 1.42
C VAL A 200 -11.63 1.60 2.87
N ILE A 201 -12.37 2.67 3.16
CA ILE A 201 -12.54 3.15 4.53
C ILE A 201 -13.70 2.37 5.17
N LYS A 202 -13.44 1.71 6.30
CA LYS A 202 -14.48 1.02 7.09
C LYS A 202 -14.58 1.68 8.45
N ASN A 203 -15.78 2.12 8.79
CA ASN A 203 -16.10 2.66 10.11
C ASN A 203 -16.99 1.68 10.86
N SER A 204 -16.77 1.56 12.17
CA SER A 204 -17.71 0.89 13.07
C SER A 204 -19.02 1.68 13.18
N TYR A 205 -20.12 0.97 13.48
CA TYR A 205 -21.43 1.60 13.71
C TYR A 205 -21.39 2.67 14.80
N LEU A 206 -20.57 2.48 15.84
CA LEU A 206 -20.41 3.46 16.92
C LEU A 206 -19.75 4.76 16.42
N ILE A 207 -18.71 4.64 15.58
CA ILE A 207 -18.04 5.79 14.94
C ILE A 207 -19.03 6.53 14.05
N ASN A 208 -19.88 5.80 13.33
CA ASN A 208 -20.92 6.43 12.52
C ASN A 208 -21.90 7.22 13.40
N VAL A 209 -22.39 6.65 14.51
CA VAL A 209 -23.27 7.38 15.46
C VAL A 209 -22.59 8.63 16.01
N MET A 210 -21.31 8.54 16.38
CA MET A 210 -20.53 9.69 16.83
C MET A 210 -20.39 10.76 15.75
N LEU A 211 -20.20 10.37 14.48
CA LEU A 211 -20.15 11.28 13.35
C LEU A 211 -21.50 12.01 13.15
N TRP A 212 -22.62 11.30 13.28
CA TRP A 212 -23.97 11.89 13.26
C TRP A 212 -24.19 12.89 14.40
N GLU A 213 -23.64 12.60 15.59
CA GLU A 213 -23.73 13.51 16.73
C GLU A 213 -22.85 14.76 16.52
N LEU A 214 -21.66 14.59 15.96
CA LEU A 214 -20.76 15.69 15.61
C LEU A 214 -21.37 16.60 14.54
N GLU A 215 -22.04 16.05 13.53
CA GLU A 215 -22.71 16.86 12.50
C GLU A 215 -23.81 17.75 13.09
N LYS A 216 -24.54 17.27 14.11
CA LYS A 216 -25.54 18.06 14.82
C LYS A 216 -24.94 19.12 15.74
N LYS A 217 -23.76 18.85 16.32
CA LYS A 217 -23.08 19.72 17.27
C LYS A 217 -22.18 20.76 16.60
N SER A 218 -21.67 20.47 15.41
CA SER A 218 -20.82 21.36 14.64
C SER A 218 -21.65 22.39 13.89
N ALA A 219 -21.11 23.61 13.75
CA ALA A 219 -21.61 24.54 12.75
C ALA A 219 -21.38 23.94 11.35
N VAL A 220 -22.24 24.31 10.39
CA VAL A 220 -22.20 23.86 8.99
C VAL A 220 -20.77 23.96 8.47
N ALA A 221 -20.12 22.81 8.25
CA ALA A 221 -18.82 22.76 7.61
C ALA A 221 -19.04 23.04 6.12
N ASP A 222 -18.82 24.28 5.71
CA ASP A 222 -18.92 24.71 4.32
C ASP A 222 -17.92 23.95 3.45
N ARG A 223 -18.41 22.97 2.67
CA ARG A 223 -17.60 22.16 1.74
C ARG A 223 -17.23 22.91 0.45
N HIS A 224 -17.07 24.23 0.52
CA HIS A 224 -16.87 25.08 -0.65
C HIS A 224 -15.48 24.94 -1.28
N GLU A 225 -14.51 24.37 -0.57
CA GLU A 225 -13.14 24.17 -1.07
C GLU A 225 -13.06 23.20 -2.27
N LEU A 226 -13.95 22.20 -2.34
CA LEU A 226 -14.06 21.27 -3.46
C LEU A 226 -14.38 21.95 -4.81
N LEU A 227 -14.95 23.14 -4.78
CA LEU A 227 -15.37 23.91 -5.96
C LEU A 227 -14.38 25.04 -6.30
N SER A 228 -13.30 25.19 -5.52
CA SER A 228 -12.30 26.22 -5.75
C SER A 228 -11.46 25.89 -6.99
N LEU A 229 -11.63 26.67 -8.06
CA LEU A 229 -10.78 26.63 -9.26
C LEU A 229 -9.51 27.49 -9.11
N ALA A 230 -9.31 28.14 -7.97
CA ALA A 230 -8.15 28.98 -7.74
C ALA A 230 -6.94 28.11 -7.39
N SER A 231 -6.16 27.71 -8.40
CA SER A 231 -4.78 27.26 -8.23
C SER A 231 -3.95 28.46 -7.76
N ARG A 232 -3.67 28.54 -6.45
CA ARG A 232 -2.61 29.38 -5.92
C ARG A 232 -1.42 28.52 -5.57
#